data_AF-A0A533VGW9-F1
#
_entry.id   AF-A0A533VGW9-F1
#
_cell.length_a   1.000
_cell.length_b   1.000
_cell.length_c   1.000
_cell.angle_alpha   90.00
_cell.angle_beta   90.00
_cell.angle_gamma   90.00
#
_symmetry.space_group_name_H-M   'P 1'
#
loop_
_entity.id
_entity.type
_entity.pdbx_description
1 polymer ?
#
loop_
_entity_poly.entity_id
_entity_poly.type
_entity_poly.pdbx_seq_one_letter_code
_entity_poly.pdbx_strand_id
1 'polypeptide(L)'
;MTSWFFLVAIGCTAIILAGIIPGILPIFAESWYPGQGLKQGDYFRYNLCWTDHNNCAPFEIDFWVKSKTLDGNGWNLEFAAIDGSIIQKGSVAIGMVTPDPMYPDPNISDYANVYKNTIAWLDSCATSESPKDFSLPAWCRNGGVGGQPVTPEGQANVTIRAGTFKAWMIGWHKGVDSNIWVVPSLPFPVKAQVIADVIQSPIPPQYTFELLETGNSLAEPQFMKRIIPPPPPPPTNCATPNMQMDSIHDSHNTDTGNMIIEYRYSPSIPKQGCPVELRLSFEKNFDPNQKYSNVYYDILTVDDAGNKLSSEAQSLGRQYLFAPVGNDDRTLTIKQLPPVTHYVISISGRETGNYFDTSTSGLVKIDVQTASIPEFGTLVTLVLAAALISIIMISARTSHRLKI
;
A
#
# COMPACT_ATOMS: atom_id res chain seq x y z
N MET A 1 -37.53 35.22 75.01
CA MET A 1 -38.95 34.94 74.71
C MET A 1 -39.17 35.41 73.27
N THR A 2 -38.98 34.48 72.31
CA THR A 2 -40.04 33.81 71.50
C THR A 2 -40.40 34.65 70.27
N SER A 3 -39.88 34.31 69.07
CA SER A 3 -40.56 33.55 67.99
C SER A 3 -41.69 34.34 67.31
N TRP A 4 -41.88 34.42 65.99
CA TRP A 4 -41.55 33.61 64.81
C TRP A 4 -41.65 34.52 63.56
N PHE A 5 -40.74 34.43 62.58
CA PHE A 5 -40.89 33.77 61.27
C PHE A 5 -42.30 33.82 60.61
N PHE A 6 -42.41 34.60 59.53
CA PHE A 6 -43.17 34.23 58.33
C PHE A 6 -42.36 34.61 57.08
N LEU A 7 -41.90 33.57 56.38
CA LEU A 7 -41.37 33.63 55.01
C LEU A 7 -42.57 33.64 54.05
N VAL A 8 -42.70 34.68 53.24
CA VAL A 8 -43.57 34.68 52.06
C VAL A 8 -42.67 34.56 50.85
N ALA A 9 -42.65 33.35 50.28
CA ALA A 9 -42.03 33.06 48.99
C ALA A 9 -42.95 33.59 47.88
N ILE A 10 -42.52 34.66 47.19
CA ILE A 10 -43.14 35.10 45.94
C ILE A 10 -42.41 34.38 44.80
N GLY A 11 -43.05 33.33 44.29
CA GLY A 11 -42.68 32.71 43.02
C GLY A 11 -43.08 33.61 41.86
N CYS A 12 -42.11 34.26 41.22
CA CYS A 12 -42.28 34.82 39.89
C CYS A 12 -41.82 33.79 38.86
N THR A 13 -42.76 33.00 38.36
CA THR A 13 -42.65 32.21 37.13
C THR A 13 -42.60 33.18 35.95
N ALA A 14 -41.39 33.44 35.44
CA ALA A 14 -41.21 34.12 34.17
C ALA A 14 -41.39 33.10 33.02
N ILE A 15 -42.59 33.11 32.44
CA ILE A 15 -42.86 32.52 31.13
C ILE A 15 -42.25 33.47 30.10
N ILE A 16 -41.10 33.12 29.52
CA ILE A 16 -40.59 33.81 28.31
C ILE A 16 -40.97 32.97 27.11
N LEU A 17 -42.00 33.45 26.41
CA LEU A 17 -42.39 32.99 25.08
C LEU A 17 -41.23 33.18 24.09
N ALA A 18 -41.10 32.19 23.22
CA ALA A 18 -40.20 32.16 22.08
C ALA A 18 -40.28 33.42 21.21
N GLY A 19 -39.13 34.05 21.01
CA GLY A 19 -38.83 34.91 19.87
C GLY A 19 -37.63 34.31 19.14
N ILE A 20 -37.86 33.25 18.36
CA ILE A 20 -36.87 32.71 17.44
C ILE A 20 -36.71 33.73 16.31
N ILE A 21 -35.61 34.48 16.32
CA ILE A 21 -35.10 35.11 15.11
C ILE A 21 -34.35 34.00 14.36
N PRO A 22 -34.83 33.53 13.20
CA PRO A 22 -34.04 32.64 12.37
C PRO A 22 -32.98 33.48 11.68
N GLY A 23 -31.71 33.20 11.97
CA GLY A 23 -30.61 33.69 11.15
C GLY A 23 -29.54 34.50 11.86
N ILE A 24 -29.01 34.00 12.98
CA ILE A 24 -27.56 34.00 13.23
C ILE A 24 -27.30 32.70 14.01
N LEU A 25 -26.91 31.62 13.32
CA LEU A 25 -26.23 30.53 14.01
C LEU A 25 -24.93 31.16 14.58
N PRO A 26 -24.56 30.89 15.84
CA PRO A 26 -23.20 31.20 16.26
C PRO A 26 -22.26 30.60 15.22
N ILE A 27 -21.22 31.33 14.83
CA ILE A 27 -20.09 30.77 14.11
C ILE A 27 -19.45 29.80 15.12
N PHE A 28 -20.02 28.61 15.24
CA PHE A 28 -19.38 27.51 15.93
C PHE A 28 -18.25 27.13 15.02
N ALA A 29 -17.08 27.56 15.46
CA ALA A 29 -15.81 27.12 14.98
C ALA A 29 -15.85 25.57 15.04
N GLU A 30 -15.93 24.96 13.86
CA GLU A 30 -16.18 23.52 13.72
C GLU A 30 -14.83 22.84 13.90
N SER A 31 -14.65 22.13 15.02
CA SER A 31 -13.43 21.37 15.25
C SER A 31 -13.55 19.98 14.63
N TRP A 32 -12.43 19.46 14.12
CA TRP A 32 -12.37 18.15 13.50
C TRP A 32 -11.09 17.40 13.88
N TYR A 33 -11.17 16.07 13.87
CA TYR A 33 -10.04 15.15 13.93
C TYR A 33 -10.40 13.85 13.19
N PRO A 34 -9.43 13.09 12.67
CA PRO A 34 -9.70 11.79 12.05
C PRO A 34 -10.36 10.80 13.02
N GLY A 35 -11.45 10.18 12.61
CA GLY A 35 -12.28 9.31 13.43
C GLY A 35 -13.42 10.03 14.16
N GLN A 36 -13.56 11.36 14.05
CA GLN A 36 -14.66 12.11 14.66
C GLN A 36 -16.02 11.60 14.14
N GLY A 37 -16.91 11.22 15.06
CA GLY A 37 -18.24 10.72 14.71
C GLY A 37 -18.29 9.30 14.14
N LEU A 38 -17.16 8.57 14.13
CA LEU A 38 -17.12 7.17 13.73
C LEU A 38 -17.97 6.31 14.67
N LYS A 39 -18.78 5.41 14.10
CA LYS A 39 -19.65 4.50 14.86
C LYS A 39 -19.69 3.11 14.24
N GLN A 40 -20.19 2.16 15.02
CA GLN A 40 -20.42 0.80 14.55
C GLN A 40 -21.29 0.79 13.30
N GLY A 41 -20.89 -0.04 12.34
CA GLY A 41 -21.55 -0.21 11.06
C GLY A 41 -21.06 0.74 9.98
N ASP A 42 -20.35 1.82 10.31
CA ASP A 42 -19.80 2.72 9.30
C ASP A 42 -18.86 1.95 8.36
N TYR A 43 -18.90 2.26 7.07
CA TYR A 43 -18.00 1.68 6.09
C TYR A 43 -17.51 2.72 5.09
N PHE A 44 -16.35 2.44 4.52
CA PHE A 44 -15.67 3.34 3.59
C PHE A 44 -14.98 2.52 2.51
N ARG A 45 -14.97 3.07 1.30
CA ARG A 45 -14.28 2.52 0.15
C ARG A 45 -13.47 3.61 -0.50
N TYR A 46 -12.17 3.42 -0.64
CA TYR A 46 -11.24 4.39 -1.21
C TYR A 46 -10.54 3.79 -2.40
N ASN A 47 -10.37 4.58 -3.46
CA ASN A 47 -9.31 4.35 -4.44
C ASN A 47 -8.15 5.25 -4.06
N LEU A 48 -6.94 4.71 -4.04
CA LEU A 48 -5.76 5.45 -3.64
C LEU A 48 -4.49 4.94 -4.30
N CYS A 49 -3.43 5.72 -4.13
CA CYS A 49 -2.07 5.32 -4.41
C CYS A 49 -1.15 5.93 -3.33
N TRP A 50 0.02 5.33 -3.11
CA TRP A 50 1.07 5.93 -2.30
C TRP A 50 2.44 5.52 -2.85
N THR A 51 3.36 6.45 -3.03
CA THR A 51 4.67 6.21 -3.62
C THR A 51 5.49 5.18 -2.84
N ASP A 52 5.39 5.19 -1.51
CA ASP A 52 6.11 4.21 -0.69
C ASP A 52 5.41 2.82 -0.66
N HIS A 53 4.25 2.68 -1.32
CA HIS A 53 3.54 1.42 -1.49
C HIS A 53 3.29 1.14 -2.97
N ASN A 54 4.08 0.22 -3.54
CA ASN A 54 3.98 -0.16 -4.95
C ASN A 54 4.09 1.04 -5.92
N ASN A 55 4.86 2.07 -5.54
CA ASN A 55 5.21 3.21 -6.38
C ASN A 55 4.00 4.00 -6.90
N CYS A 56 2.98 4.22 -6.06
CA CYS A 56 1.74 4.91 -6.44
C CYS A 56 1.02 4.24 -7.63
N ALA A 57 1.13 2.91 -7.76
CA ALA A 57 0.14 2.19 -8.53
C ALA A 57 -1.24 2.28 -7.84
N PRO A 58 -2.35 2.46 -8.58
CA PRO A 58 -3.68 2.56 -7.97
C PRO A 58 -4.17 1.22 -7.40
N PHE A 59 -4.83 1.29 -6.24
CA PHE A 59 -5.52 0.16 -5.59
C PHE A 59 -6.68 0.66 -4.72
N GLU A 60 -7.55 -0.26 -4.28
CA GLU A 60 -8.64 0.04 -3.38
C GLU A 60 -8.36 -0.42 -1.94
N ILE A 61 -8.74 0.41 -0.96
CA ILE A 61 -8.88 0.02 0.46
C ILE A 61 -10.34 0.19 0.84
N ASP A 62 -10.92 -0.91 1.33
CA ASP A 62 -12.29 -0.98 1.85
C ASP A 62 -12.24 -1.37 3.33
N PHE A 63 -12.98 -0.69 4.19
CA PHE A 63 -13.09 -1.09 5.59
C PHE A 63 -14.49 -0.85 6.17
N TRP A 64 -14.86 -1.69 7.14
CA TRP A 64 -16.16 -1.67 7.82
C TRP A 64 -15.96 -1.79 9.34
N VAL A 65 -16.59 -0.89 10.08
CA VAL A 65 -16.55 -0.85 11.54
C VAL A 65 -17.46 -1.93 12.12
N LYS A 66 -16.87 -3.09 12.45
CA LYS A 66 -17.59 -4.27 12.94
C LYS A 66 -18.15 -4.07 14.34
N SER A 67 -17.32 -3.59 15.26
CA SER A 67 -17.68 -3.40 16.67
C SER A 67 -16.69 -2.51 17.39
N LYS A 68 -17.05 -2.08 18.61
CA LYS A 68 -16.12 -1.43 19.54
C LYS A 68 -15.18 -2.49 20.16
N THR A 69 -13.94 -2.11 20.48
CA THR A 69 -13.00 -2.99 21.20
C THR A 69 -13.49 -3.29 22.61
N LEU A 70 -13.04 -4.40 23.20
CA LEU A 70 -13.48 -4.85 24.54
C LEU A 70 -13.11 -3.85 25.64
N ASP A 71 -11.95 -3.19 25.52
CA ASP A 71 -11.50 -2.15 26.43
C ASP A 71 -12.20 -0.79 26.20
N GLY A 72 -12.96 -0.67 25.11
CA GLY A 72 -13.70 0.52 24.76
C GLY A 72 -12.86 1.67 24.18
N ASN A 73 -11.57 1.45 23.89
CA ASN A 73 -10.65 2.50 23.44
C ASN A 73 -10.45 2.53 21.90
N GLY A 74 -11.14 1.66 21.17
CA GLY A 74 -10.96 1.53 19.73
C GLY A 74 -12.15 0.89 19.01
N TRP A 75 -11.95 0.67 17.71
CA TRP A 75 -12.91 0.04 16.80
C TRP A 75 -12.26 -1.17 16.12
N ASN A 76 -12.93 -2.32 16.15
CA ASN A 76 -12.56 -3.48 15.35
C ASN A 76 -13.10 -3.29 13.93
N LEU A 77 -12.22 -3.39 12.93
CA LEU A 77 -12.55 -3.27 11.52
C LEU A 77 -12.39 -4.62 10.81
N GLU A 78 -13.31 -4.91 9.90
CA GLU A 78 -12.98 -5.77 8.76
C GLU A 78 -12.36 -4.88 7.68
N PHE A 79 -11.26 -5.32 7.11
CA PHE A 79 -10.46 -4.53 6.18
C PHE A 79 -10.14 -5.37 4.94
N ALA A 80 -10.27 -4.78 3.76
CA ALA A 80 -9.97 -5.43 2.50
C ALA A 80 -9.13 -4.50 1.61
N ALA A 81 -8.17 -5.08 0.91
CA ALA A 81 -7.35 -4.41 -0.09
C ALA A 81 -7.52 -5.11 -1.44
N ILE A 82 -7.75 -4.32 -2.49
CA ILE A 82 -7.80 -4.79 -3.88
C ILE A 82 -6.67 -4.09 -4.63
N ASP A 83 -5.53 -4.77 -4.71
CA ASP A 83 -4.36 -4.29 -5.41
C ASP A 83 -4.13 -5.10 -6.68
N GLY A 84 -4.74 -4.64 -7.78
CA GLY A 84 -4.71 -5.34 -9.05
C GLY A 84 -5.34 -6.74 -8.94
N SER A 85 -4.56 -7.78 -9.21
CA SER A 85 -4.98 -9.18 -9.04
C SER A 85 -4.88 -9.70 -7.60
N ILE A 86 -4.22 -8.95 -6.71
CA ILE A 86 -4.05 -9.31 -5.30
C ILE A 86 -5.27 -8.79 -4.52
N ILE A 87 -6.03 -9.72 -3.94
CA ILE A 87 -7.16 -9.39 -3.07
C ILE A 87 -6.88 -9.98 -1.70
N GLN A 88 -6.84 -9.12 -0.69
CA GLN A 88 -6.60 -9.53 0.69
C GLN A 88 -7.67 -8.97 1.59
N LYS A 89 -7.96 -9.70 2.66
CA LYS A 89 -8.86 -9.25 3.71
C LYS A 89 -8.41 -9.82 5.05
N GLY A 90 -8.62 -9.04 6.09
CA GLY A 90 -8.30 -9.39 7.46
C GLY A 90 -8.96 -8.42 8.44
N SER A 91 -8.69 -8.64 9.71
CA SER A 91 -9.12 -7.78 10.80
C SER A 91 -8.01 -6.85 11.25
N VAL A 92 -8.38 -5.64 11.66
CA VAL A 92 -7.49 -4.66 12.30
C VAL A 92 -8.29 -3.85 13.31
N ALA A 93 -7.70 -3.45 14.42
CA ALA A 93 -8.31 -2.48 15.33
C ALA A 93 -7.75 -1.08 15.07
N ILE A 94 -8.55 -0.03 15.26
CA ILE A 94 -8.07 1.36 15.25
C ILE A 94 -8.41 2.08 16.56
N GLY A 95 -7.56 3.01 17.00
CA GLY A 95 -7.80 3.77 18.23
C GLY A 95 -8.90 4.83 18.10
N MET A 96 -9.42 5.31 19.23
CA MET A 96 -10.38 6.43 19.27
C MET A 96 -9.72 7.81 19.46
N VAL A 97 -8.49 7.85 19.98
CA VAL A 97 -7.73 9.10 20.15
C VAL A 97 -7.04 9.48 18.86
N THR A 98 -6.25 8.54 18.34
CA THR A 98 -5.76 8.50 16.97
C THR A 98 -6.31 7.22 16.33
N PRO A 99 -6.83 7.27 15.10
CA PRO A 99 -7.31 6.07 14.40
C PRO A 99 -6.13 5.24 13.85
N ASP A 100 -5.05 5.11 14.63
CA ASP A 100 -3.89 4.31 14.32
C ASP A 100 -4.25 2.82 14.29
N PRO A 101 -3.80 2.05 13.28
CA PRO A 101 -4.01 0.61 13.23
C PRO A 101 -3.23 -0.12 14.33
N MET A 102 -3.88 -1.09 14.94
CA MET A 102 -3.39 -1.95 16.01
C MET A 102 -3.71 -3.41 15.64
N TYR A 103 -2.72 -4.28 15.82
CA TYR A 103 -2.86 -5.72 15.61
C TYR A 103 -3.49 -6.13 14.26
N PRO A 104 -3.02 -5.59 13.12
CA PRO A 104 -3.52 -6.05 11.82
C PRO A 104 -3.18 -7.53 11.63
N ASP A 105 -4.08 -8.28 11.01
CA ASP A 105 -3.75 -9.63 10.52
C ASP A 105 -2.52 -9.56 9.59
N PRO A 106 -1.61 -10.54 9.61
CA PRO A 106 -0.33 -10.45 8.91
C PRO A 106 -0.45 -10.15 7.42
N ASN A 107 -1.49 -10.64 6.75
CA ASN A 107 -1.69 -10.42 5.33
C ASN A 107 -2.02 -8.96 5.00
N ILE A 108 -2.79 -8.25 5.84
CA ILE A 108 -3.20 -6.86 5.56
C ILE A 108 -2.28 -5.81 6.21
N SER A 109 -1.21 -6.21 6.89
CA SER A 109 -0.35 -5.31 7.67
C SER A 109 0.22 -4.16 6.83
N ASP A 110 0.65 -4.44 5.60
CA ASP A 110 1.18 -3.41 4.70
C ASP A 110 0.11 -2.38 4.32
N TYR A 111 -1.11 -2.84 4.02
CA TYR A 111 -2.24 -1.96 3.68
C TYR A 111 -2.78 -1.17 4.88
N ALA A 112 -2.72 -1.74 6.09
CA ALA A 112 -3.01 -0.98 7.31
C ALA A 112 -2.01 0.16 7.50
N ASN A 113 -0.72 -0.07 7.18
CA ASN A 113 0.29 0.97 7.17
C ASN A 113 0.03 2.03 6.09
N VAL A 114 -0.45 1.65 4.90
CA VAL A 114 -0.92 2.63 3.89
C VAL A 114 -2.02 3.52 4.47
N TYR A 115 -3.07 2.92 5.04
CA TYR A 115 -4.19 3.67 5.62
C TYR A 115 -3.71 4.70 6.66
N LYS A 116 -2.79 4.29 7.55
CA LYS A 116 -2.17 5.18 8.56
C LYS A 116 -1.48 6.38 7.91
N ASN A 117 -0.64 6.13 6.92
CA ASN A 117 0.20 7.17 6.32
C ASN A 117 -0.52 8.01 5.24
N THR A 118 -1.80 7.73 4.95
CA THR A 118 -2.58 8.44 3.94
C THR A 118 -3.93 8.92 4.49
N ILE A 119 -4.93 8.05 4.57
CA ILE A 119 -6.31 8.39 4.97
C ILE A 119 -6.38 8.95 6.40
N ALA A 120 -5.62 8.36 7.33
CA ALA A 120 -5.60 8.77 8.73
C ALA A 120 -4.54 9.83 9.07
N TRP A 121 -3.65 10.18 8.14
CA TRP A 121 -2.41 10.96 8.39
C TRP A 121 -2.60 12.28 9.14
N LEU A 122 -3.75 12.94 8.99
CA LEU A 122 -4.08 14.17 9.71
C LEU A 122 -4.13 13.99 11.24
N ASP A 123 -4.08 12.76 11.76
CA ASP A 123 -4.04 12.45 13.19
C ASP A 123 -2.73 12.94 13.84
N SER A 124 -1.67 13.06 13.04
CA SER A 124 -0.41 13.72 13.42
C SER A 124 -0.58 15.20 13.78
N CYS A 125 -1.68 15.82 13.34
CA CYS A 125 -1.99 17.23 13.55
C CYS A 125 -3.21 17.44 14.45
N ALA A 126 -4.20 16.54 14.41
CA ALA A 126 -5.47 16.66 15.13
C ALA A 126 -5.88 15.32 15.76
N THR A 127 -6.13 15.29 17.07
CA THR A 127 -6.58 14.08 17.79
C THR A 127 -7.91 14.33 18.49
N SER A 128 -8.56 13.29 19.03
CA SER A 128 -9.79 13.51 19.80
C SER A 128 -9.58 14.34 21.08
N GLU A 129 -8.37 14.32 21.63
CA GLU A 129 -7.96 15.10 22.80
C GLU A 129 -7.55 16.54 22.44
N SER A 130 -7.11 16.76 21.19
CA SER A 130 -6.76 18.08 20.65
C SER A 130 -7.33 18.26 19.25
N PRO A 131 -8.68 18.33 19.11
CA PRO A 131 -9.31 18.52 17.81
C PRO A 131 -8.94 19.91 17.28
N LYS A 132 -8.86 20.05 15.95
CA LYS A 132 -8.43 21.29 15.33
C LYS A 132 -9.59 22.03 14.69
N ASP A 133 -9.65 23.31 15.00
CA ASP A 133 -10.62 24.22 14.42
C ASP A 133 -10.19 24.67 13.02
N PHE A 134 -11.14 24.76 12.09
CA PHE A 134 -10.86 25.28 10.75
C PHE A 134 -10.52 26.78 10.72
N SER A 135 -10.72 27.50 11.82
CA SER A 135 -10.30 28.91 11.97
C SER A 135 -8.85 29.08 12.46
N LEU A 136 -8.19 27.99 12.89
CA LEU A 136 -6.81 28.08 13.35
C LEU A 136 -5.88 28.40 12.17
N PRO A 137 -4.90 29.30 12.35
CA PRO A 137 -3.95 29.65 11.31
C PRO A 137 -2.99 28.51 10.96
N ALA A 138 -2.88 27.49 11.81
CA ALA A 138 -2.13 26.27 11.54
C ALA A 138 -2.63 25.13 12.43
N TRP A 139 -2.66 23.91 11.89
CA TRP A 139 -2.98 22.68 12.61
C TRP A 139 -1.73 22.00 13.17
N CYS A 140 -0.62 22.05 12.43
CA CYS A 140 0.68 21.51 12.84
C CYS A 140 1.84 22.21 12.11
N ARG A 141 3.05 22.00 12.60
CA ARG A 141 4.25 22.80 12.23
C ARG A 141 4.60 22.74 10.75
N ASN A 142 4.45 21.58 10.10
CA ASN A 142 4.83 21.37 8.71
C ASN A 142 4.16 20.11 8.14
N GLY A 143 3.73 20.16 6.86
CA GLY A 143 3.14 19.00 6.17
C GLY A 143 4.17 18.05 5.53
N GLY A 144 5.44 18.44 5.55
CA GLY A 144 6.60 17.65 5.10
C GLY A 144 7.89 18.29 5.60
N VAL A 145 9.02 17.58 5.57
CA VAL A 145 10.30 18.12 6.07
C VAL A 145 10.64 19.41 5.32
N GLY A 146 10.78 20.54 6.02
CA GLY A 146 11.08 21.85 5.40
C GLY A 146 9.92 22.49 4.60
N GLY A 147 8.71 21.93 4.67
CA GLY A 147 7.50 22.54 4.10
C GLY A 147 6.87 23.60 5.02
N GLN A 148 5.90 24.34 4.49
CA GLN A 148 5.07 25.27 5.27
C GLN A 148 4.19 24.53 6.28
N PRO A 149 3.68 25.23 7.32
CA PRO A 149 2.67 24.70 8.23
C PRO A 149 1.46 24.14 7.47
N VAL A 150 0.80 23.15 8.09
CA VAL A 150 -0.48 22.63 7.57
C VAL A 150 -1.59 23.57 8.04
N THR A 151 -2.36 24.11 7.12
CA THR A 151 -3.35 25.15 7.40
C THR A 151 -4.68 24.87 6.70
N PRO A 152 -5.82 25.31 7.27
CA PRO A 152 -7.07 25.39 6.53
C PRO A 152 -7.01 26.51 5.48
N GLU A 153 -7.25 26.17 4.22
CA GLU A 153 -7.17 27.10 3.07
C GLU A 153 -8.56 27.60 2.60
N GLY A 154 -9.61 27.18 3.30
CA GLY A 154 -11.00 27.54 3.00
C GLY A 154 -11.85 26.35 2.56
N GLN A 155 -13.07 26.63 2.12
CA GLN A 155 -14.03 25.62 1.67
C GLN A 155 -14.14 25.58 0.15
N ALA A 156 -14.20 24.36 -0.40
CA ALA A 156 -14.43 24.11 -1.82
C ALA A 156 -15.50 23.04 -2.03
N ASN A 157 -16.22 23.13 -3.15
CA ASN A 157 -17.06 22.03 -3.60
C ASN A 157 -16.17 20.97 -4.26
N VAL A 158 -16.22 19.74 -3.76
CA VAL A 158 -15.45 18.60 -4.23
C VAL A 158 -16.41 17.56 -4.76
N THR A 159 -16.30 17.24 -6.05
CA THR A 159 -17.07 16.17 -6.68
C THR A 159 -16.16 14.96 -6.89
N ILE A 160 -16.55 13.84 -6.29
CA ILE A 160 -15.89 12.53 -6.37
C ILE A 160 -16.97 11.46 -6.59
N ARG A 161 -16.56 10.19 -6.72
CA ARG A 161 -17.50 9.09 -6.93
C ARG A 161 -18.54 8.95 -5.81
N ALA A 162 -18.16 9.17 -4.55
CA ALA A 162 -19.09 9.10 -3.41
C ALA A 162 -20.14 10.24 -3.39
N GLY A 163 -19.97 11.29 -4.21
CA GLY A 163 -20.90 12.41 -4.29
C GLY A 163 -20.21 13.76 -4.42
N THR A 164 -20.98 14.83 -4.23
CA THR A 164 -20.46 16.21 -4.15
C THR A 164 -20.56 16.71 -2.72
N PHE A 165 -19.44 17.17 -2.18
CA PHE A 165 -19.33 17.64 -0.81
C PHE A 165 -18.85 19.08 -0.78
N LYS A 166 -19.35 19.86 0.18
CA LYS A 166 -18.70 21.11 0.58
C LYS A 166 -17.66 20.77 1.64
N ALA A 167 -16.38 20.77 1.26
CA ALA A 167 -15.27 20.30 2.09
C ALA A 167 -14.31 21.45 2.43
N TRP A 168 -13.70 21.39 3.60
CA TRP A 168 -12.54 22.21 3.95
C TRP A 168 -11.30 21.64 3.27
N MET A 169 -10.51 22.52 2.67
CA MET A 169 -9.21 22.17 2.10
C MET A 169 -8.16 22.41 3.18
N ILE A 170 -7.48 21.35 3.60
CA ILE A 170 -6.37 21.37 4.54
C ILE A 170 -5.10 21.19 3.73
N GLY A 171 -4.28 22.22 3.64
CA GLY A 171 -3.18 22.28 2.69
C GLY A 171 -1.87 22.79 3.27
N TRP A 172 -0.80 22.56 2.51
CA TRP A 172 0.52 23.11 2.77
C TRP A 172 1.28 23.28 1.45
N HIS A 173 2.15 24.28 1.42
CA HIS A 173 2.99 24.56 0.27
C HIS A 173 4.42 24.05 0.47
N LYS A 174 4.95 23.35 -0.54
CA LYS A 174 6.38 23.08 -0.68
C LYS A 174 6.75 22.99 -2.16
N GLY A 175 6.98 24.14 -2.80
CA GLY A 175 7.22 24.24 -4.25
C GLY A 175 5.94 24.07 -5.07
N VAL A 176 5.15 23.03 -4.74
CA VAL A 176 3.78 22.80 -5.22
C VAL A 176 2.86 22.58 -4.01
N ASP A 177 1.57 22.90 -4.17
CA ASP A 177 0.57 22.75 -3.13
C ASP A 177 0.14 21.28 -2.97
N SER A 178 0.01 20.86 -1.71
CA SER A 178 -0.59 19.59 -1.32
C SER A 178 -1.85 19.85 -0.53
N ASN A 179 -2.90 19.07 -0.79
CA ASN A 179 -4.25 19.32 -0.28
C ASN A 179 -4.93 18.03 0.17
N ILE A 180 -5.62 18.10 1.31
CA ILE A 180 -6.51 17.07 1.84
C ILE A 180 -7.88 17.69 2.09
N TRP A 181 -8.94 17.09 1.55
CA TRP A 181 -10.30 17.62 1.66
C TRP A 181 -11.09 16.92 2.76
N VAL A 182 -11.44 17.68 3.79
CA VAL A 182 -12.12 17.23 5.00
C VAL A 182 -13.58 17.69 4.98
N VAL A 183 -14.50 16.75 5.16
CA VAL A 183 -15.92 17.05 5.39
C VAL A 183 -16.19 16.87 6.88
N PRO A 184 -16.55 17.93 7.63
CA PRO A 184 -16.64 17.85 9.08
C PRO A 184 -17.61 16.80 9.64
N SER A 185 -18.65 16.48 8.88
CA SER A 185 -19.64 15.46 9.24
C SER A 185 -19.20 14.02 8.94
N LEU A 186 -18.02 13.82 8.34
CA LEU A 186 -17.46 12.52 8.02
C LEU A 186 -16.23 12.22 8.88
N PRO A 187 -16.03 10.96 9.31
CA PRO A 187 -14.89 10.60 10.16
C PRO A 187 -13.54 10.69 9.47
N PHE A 188 -13.50 10.59 8.15
CA PHE A 188 -12.26 10.56 7.37
C PHE A 188 -12.34 11.54 6.19
N PRO A 189 -11.20 12.03 5.69
CA PRO A 189 -11.17 12.93 4.54
C PRO A 189 -11.72 12.24 3.29
N VAL A 190 -12.29 13.01 2.37
CA VAL A 190 -12.95 12.46 1.18
C VAL A 190 -12.05 12.41 -0.04
N LYS A 191 -10.96 13.19 -0.04
CA LYS A 191 -10.00 13.27 -1.13
C LYS A 191 -8.64 13.76 -0.61
N ALA A 192 -7.56 13.36 -1.25
CA ALA A 192 -6.24 13.98 -1.08
C ALA A 192 -5.45 14.01 -2.39
N GLN A 193 -4.62 15.03 -2.50
CA GLN A 193 -3.59 15.19 -3.51
C GLN A 193 -2.34 15.72 -2.82
N VAL A 194 -1.41 14.82 -2.53
CA VAL A 194 -0.16 15.16 -1.86
C VAL A 194 0.99 14.84 -2.80
N ILE A 195 1.91 15.79 -2.93
CA ILE A 195 2.97 15.76 -3.93
C ILE A 195 4.29 15.32 -3.29
N ALA A 196 5.08 14.54 -4.03
CA ALA A 196 6.36 14.03 -3.57
C ALA A 196 7.37 15.17 -3.38
N ASP A 197 8.28 14.98 -2.42
CA ASP A 197 9.31 15.96 -2.08
C ASP A 197 10.53 15.83 -3.01
N VAL A 198 10.32 16.13 -4.28
CA VAL A 198 11.36 16.03 -5.32
C VAL A 198 11.39 17.27 -6.19
N ILE A 199 12.54 17.54 -6.82
CA ILE A 199 12.78 18.75 -7.63
C ILE A 199 12.57 18.55 -9.13
N GLN A 200 12.36 17.30 -9.56
CA GLN A 200 12.15 16.94 -10.96
C GLN A 200 10.72 17.29 -11.39
N SER A 201 10.57 17.95 -12.54
CA SER A 201 9.28 18.25 -13.14
C SER A 201 8.92 17.22 -14.24
N PRO A 202 7.66 16.76 -14.33
CA PRO A 202 6.56 17.03 -13.39
C PRO A 202 6.76 16.27 -12.07
N ILE A 203 6.42 16.91 -10.96
CA ILE A 203 6.60 16.33 -9.63
C ILE A 203 5.53 15.24 -9.46
N PRO A 204 5.91 13.97 -9.19
CA PRO A 204 4.96 12.90 -8.99
C PRO A 204 4.13 13.09 -7.71
N PRO A 205 2.95 12.46 -7.62
CA PRO A 205 2.24 12.37 -6.35
C PRO A 205 3.08 11.60 -5.31
N GLN A 206 3.03 12.03 -4.05
CA GLN A 206 3.41 11.17 -2.92
C GLN A 206 2.26 10.20 -2.63
N TYR A 207 1.05 10.72 -2.45
CA TYR A 207 -0.15 9.90 -2.35
C TYR A 207 -1.36 10.67 -2.85
N THR A 208 -2.34 9.94 -3.35
CA THR A 208 -3.65 10.47 -3.70
C THR A 208 -4.71 9.50 -3.23
N PHE A 209 -5.88 10.00 -2.88
CA PHE A 209 -7.04 9.14 -2.67
C PHE A 209 -8.34 9.86 -3.00
N GLU A 210 -9.37 9.09 -3.34
CA GLU A 210 -10.74 9.55 -3.46
C GLU A 210 -11.69 8.53 -2.80
N LEU A 211 -12.62 9.04 -2.01
CA LEU A 211 -13.70 8.25 -1.45
C LEU A 211 -14.65 7.80 -2.56
N LEU A 212 -14.79 6.49 -2.70
CA LEU A 212 -15.67 5.84 -3.67
C LEU A 212 -17.09 5.71 -3.14
N GLU A 213 -17.21 5.33 -1.86
CA GLU A 213 -18.48 5.03 -1.22
C GLU A 213 -18.35 5.11 0.30
N THR A 214 -19.38 5.57 1.00
CA THR A 214 -19.47 5.49 2.46
C THR A 214 -20.93 5.35 2.89
N GLY A 215 -21.15 4.73 4.05
CA GLY A 215 -22.48 4.59 4.62
C GLY A 215 -22.42 3.88 5.96
N ASN A 216 -23.55 3.35 6.40
CA ASN A 216 -23.66 2.56 7.64
C ASN A 216 -24.46 1.29 7.39
N SER A 217 -23.95 0.16 7.88
CA SER A 217 -24.62 -1.14 7.85
C SER A 217 -24.26 -1.95 9.09
N LEU A 218 -25.26 -2.38 9.85
CA LEU A 218 -25.04 -3.23 11.04
C LEU A 218 -24.56 -4.64 10.68
N ALA A 219 -24.82 -5.08 9.44
CA ALA A 219 -24.27 -6.32 8.91
C ALA A 219 -23.11 -6.01 7.97
N GLU A 220 -22.15 -6.93 7.89
CA GLU A 220 -21.02 -6.81 6.97
C GLU A 220 -21.48 -6.56 5.52
N PRO A 221 -21.07 -5.44 4.89
CA PRO A 221 -21.47 -5.12 3.52
C PRO A 221 -21.06 -6.21 2.51
N GLN A 222 -21.86 -6.38 1.45
CA GLN A 222 -21.61 -7.41 0.43
C GLN A 222 -20.26 -7.21 -0.28
N PHE A 223 -19.81 -5.96 -0.45
CA PHE A 223 -18.51 -5.71 -1.07
C PHE A 223 -17.33 -6.21 -0.21
N MET A 224 -17.50 -6.37 1.11
CA MET A 224 -16.46 -6.96 1.98
C MET A 224 -16.40 -8.48 1.89
N LYS A 225 -17.41 -9.14 1.29
CA LYS A 225 -17.48 -10.60 1.15
C LYS A 225 -16.74 -11.08 -0.09
N ARG A 226 -15.46 -10.71 -0.20
CA ARG A 226 -14.58 -11.12 -1.29
C ARG A 226 -14.08 -12.56 -1.08
N ILE A 227 -13.93 -13.29 -2.18
CA ILE A 227 -13.27 -14.60 -2.18
C ILE A 227 -11.77 -14.35 -2.19
N ILE A 228 -11.10 -14.68 -1.08
CA ILE A 228 -9.64 -14.59 -0.96
C ILE A 228 -9.09 -15.92 -1.48
N PRO A 229 -8.28 -15.93 -2.55
CA PRO A 229 -7.55 -17.13 -2.93
C PRO A 229 -6.61 -17.52 -1.78
N PRO A 230 -6.45 -18.83 -1.47
CA PRO A 230 -5.53 -19.24 -0.42
C PRO A 230 -4.12 -18.76 -0.77
N PRO A 231 -3.36 -18.23 0.21
CA PRO A 231 -1.99 -17.83 -0.05
C PRO A 231 -1.17 -19.05 -0.50
N PRO A 232 -0.21 -18.89 -1.43
CA PRO A 232 0.72 -19.95 -1.74
C PRO A 232 1.47 -20.36 -0.46
N PRO A 233 1.85 -21.65 -0.32
CA PRO A 233 2.62 -22.08 0.84
C PRO A 233 3.92 -21.28 0.93
N PRO A 234 4.37 -20.91 2.15
CA PRO A 234 5.60 -20.17 2.32
C PRO A 234 6.75 -21.00 1.73
N PRO A 235 7.66 -20.36 0.98
CA PRO A 235 8.71 -21.10 0.31
C PRO A 235 9.71 -21.60 1.37
N THR A 236 10.04 -22.89 1.31
CA THR A 236 10.90 -23.55 2.31
C THR A 236 12.37 -23.44 1.89
N ASN A 237 13.26 -23.25 2.88
CA ASN A 237 14.72 -23.17 2.67
C ASN A 237 15.22 -22.02 1.76
N CYS A 238 14.47 -20.92 1.72
CA CYS A 238 14.89 -19.70 1.03
C CYS A 238 15.78 -18.84 1.93
N ALA A 239 16.83 -18.28 1.34
CA ALA A 239 17.56 -17.20 1.97
C ALA A 239 16.66 -15.95 1.98
N THR A 240 16.71 -15.20 3.08
CA THR A 240 16.09 -13.87 3.14
C THR A 240 16.92 -12.92 2.26
N PRO A 241 16.31 -12.19 1.32
CA PRO A 241 17.00 -11.15 0.57
C PRO A 241 17.73 -10.17 1.49
N ASN A 242 18.97 -9.82 1.13
CA ASN A 242 19.83 -8.88 1.83
C ASN A 242 20.65 -8.07 0.83
N MET A 243 20.11 -6.92 0.42
CA MET A 243 20.73 -6.01 -0.55
C MET A 243 22.07 -5.42 -0.10
N GLN A 244 22.44 -5.49 1.19
CA GLN A 244 23.67 -4.92 1.72
C GLN A 244 24.84 -5.91 1.70
N MET A 245 24.57 -7.19 1.98
CA MET A 245 25.62 -8.21 2.17
C MET A 245 25.64 -9.30 1.11
N ASP A 246 24.52 -9.56 0.43
CA ASP A 246 24.38 -10.64 -0.54
C ASP A 246 23.59 -10.15 -1.76
N SER A 247 24.27 -9.41 -2.63
CA SER A 247 23.64 -8.89 -3.85
C SER A 247 24.62 -8.83 -5.01
N ILE A 248 24.04 -8.91 -6.21
CA ILE A 248 24.71 -8.53 -7.45
C ILE A 248 24.23 -7.14 -7.84
N HIS A 249 25.16 -6.30 -8.28
CA HIS A 249 24.91 -4.94 -8.72
C HIS A 249 25.61 -4.73 -10.06
N ASP A 250 24.86 -4.29 -11.06
CA ASP A 250 25.39 -3.95 -12.39
C ASP A 250 24.53 -2.85 -13.04
N SER A 251 24.94 -2.37 -14.21
CA SER A 251 24.20 -1.38 -14.98
C SER A 251 24.35 -1.59 -16.48
N HIS A 252 23.27 -1.38 -17.22
CA HIS A 252 23.26 -1.52 -18.68
C HIS A 252 22.55 -0.35 -19.34
N ASN A 253 23.05 0.04 -20.52
CA ASN A 253 22.29 0.90 -21.41
C ASN A 253 21.12 0.11 -21.99
N THR A 254 19.99 0.80 -22.15
CA THR A 254 18.95 0.37 -23.08
C THR A 254 19.52 0.14 -24.48
N ASP A 255 18.92 -0.77 -25.23
CA ASP A 255 19.25 -1.04 -26.64
C ASP A 255 19.14 0.20 -27.55
N THR A 256 18.31 1.17 -27.18
CA THR A 256 18.20 2.49 -27.83
C THR A 256 19.27 3.49 -27.38
N GLY A 257 19.97 3.21 -26.28
CA GLY A 257 20.99 4.08 -25.68
C GLY A 257 20.43 5.31 -24.95
N ASN A 258 19.10 5.40 -24.76
CA ASN A 258 18.43 6.60 -24.24
C ASN A 258 18.34 6.64 -22.70
N MET A 259 18.65 5.52 -22.04
CA MET A 259 18.58 5.34 -20.60
C MET A 259 19.60 4.31 -20.12
N ILE A 260 20.13 4.52 -18.91
CA ILE A 260 20.90 3.53 -18.16
C ILE A 260 19.97 2.92 -17.12
N ILE A 261 19.95 1.58 -17.03
CA ILE A 261 19.27 0.86 -15.95
C ILE A 261 20.34 0.31 -15.02
N GLU A 262 20.50 0.94 -13.86
CA GLU A 262 21.21 0.37 -12.72
C GLU A 262 20.28 -0.66 -12.07
N TYR A 263 20.78 -1.84 -11.78
CA TYR A 263 20.00 -2.84 -11.05
C TYR A 263 20.82 -3.51 -9.98
N ARG A 264 20.14 -3.85 -8.89
CA ARG A 264 20.67 -4.71 -7.84
C ARG A 264 19.66 -5.79 -7.56
N TYR A 265 20.12 -7.03 -7.37
CA TYR A 265 19.23 -8.10 -6.92
C TYR A 265 19.84 -8.92 -5.79
N SER A 266 18.97 -9.47 -4.94
CA SER A 266 19.33 -10.30 -3.79
C SER A 266 18.31 -11.42 -3.58
N PRO A 267 18.70 -12.65 -3.20
CA PRO A 267 20.08 -13.15 -3.01
C PRO A 267 20.96 -13.09 -4.27
N SER A 268 22.29 -13.18 -4.15
CA SER A 268 23.17 -13.20 -5.34
C SER A 268 23.02 -14.46 -6.20
N ILE A 269 22.63 -15.59 -5.56
CA ILE A 269 22.34 -16.87 -6.20
C ILE A 269 21.00 -17.40 -5.66
N PRO A 270 19.86 -16.88 -6.15
CA PRO A 270 18.56 -17.32 -5.69
C PRO A 270 18.23 -18.75 -6.13
N LYS A 271 17.33 -19.39 -5.39
CA LYS A 271 16.81 -20.73 -5.71
C LYS A 271 15.47 -20.62 -6.43
N GLN A 272 15.18 -21.60 -7.28
CA GLN A 272 13.84 -21.75 -7.83
C GLN A 272 12.80 -21.87 -6.70
N GLY A 273 11.68 -21.16 -6.86
CA GLY A 273 10.60 -21.06 -5.88
C GLY A 273 10.84 -20.04 -4.77
N CYS A 274 12.02 -19.40 -4.69
CA CYS A 274 12.35 -18.43 -3.66
C CYS A 274 12.17 -16.98 -4.13
N PRO A 275 11.93 -16.05 -3.19
CA PRO A 275 11.88 -14.63 -3.48
C PRO A 275 13.25 -14.07 -3.86
N VAL A 276 13.23 -13.11 -4.77
CA VAL A 276 14.34 -12.24 -5.14
C VAL A 276 13.87 -10.80 -5.04
N GLU A 277 14.56 -10.01 -4.24
CA GLU A 277 14.39 -8.57 -4.25
C GLU A 277 15.22 -8.01 -5.42
N LEU A 278 14.60 -7.18 -6.26
CA LEU A 278 15.18 -6.52 -7.42
C LEU A 278 14.93 -5.01 -7.27
N ARG A 279 16.02 -4.26 -7.15
CA ARG A 279 16.04 -2.80 -7.20
C ARG A 279 16.41 -2.35 -8.60
N LEU A 280 15.65 -1.43 -9.16
CA LEU A 280 15.90 -0.78 -10.45
C LEU A 280 16.05 0.73 -10.25
N SER A 281 17.08 1.34 -10.82
CA SER A 281 17.19 2.79 -10.99
C SER A 281 17.17 3.13 -12.49
N PHE A 282 16.32 4.08 -12.86
CA PHE A 282 16.15 4.57 -14.24
C PHE A 282 16.96 5.85 -14.43
N GLU A 283 18.22 5.72 -14.84
CA GLU A 283 19.20 6.81 -14.90
C GLU A 283 19.28 7.46 -16.28
N LYS A 284 19.64 8.74 -16.31
CA LYS A 284 19.89 9.47 -17.56
C LYS A 284 21.20 9.02 -18.17
N ASN A 285 21.18 8.72 -19.46
CA ASN A 285 22.36 8.28 -20.21
C ASN A 285 23.53 9.28 -20.25
N PHE A 286 23.26 10.58 -20.09
CA PHE A 286 24.28 11.65 -20.08
C PHE A 286 24.73 12.08 -18.69
N ASP A 287 24.02 11.67 -17.63
CA ASP A 287 24.38 11.93 -16.24
C ASP A 287 23.76 10.85 -15.34
N PRO A 288 24.51 9.78 -15.00
CA PRO A 288 23.98 8.67 -14.21
C PRO A 288 23.57 9.08 -12.79
N ASN A 289 24.04 10.23 -12.28
CA ASN A 289 23.60 10.73 -10.98
C ASN A 289 22.17 11.32 -11.02
N GLN A 290 21.59 11.44 -12.22
CA GLN A 290 20.23 11.93 -12.40
C GLN A 290 19.32 10.79 -12.88
N LYS A 291 18.14 10.73 -12.28
CA LYS A 291 17.11 9.74 -12.61
C LYS A 291 15.99 10.35 -13.44
N TYR A 292 15.39 9.53 -14.30
CA TYR A 292 14.13 9.83 -14.93
C TYR A 292 12.98 9.58 -13.95
N SER A 293 12.09 10.55 -13.81
CA SER A 293 10.82 10.40 -13.08
C SER A 293 9.70 9.96 -14.02
N ASN A 294 8.66 9.39 -13.43
CA ASN A 294 7.43 8.92 -14.08
C ASN A 294 7.67 7.90 -15.20
N VAL A 295 8.51 6.90 -14.94
CA VAL A 295 8.87 5.88 -15.93
C VAL A 295 7.85 4.73 -15.88
N TYR A 296 7.35 4.34 -17.05
CA TYR A 296 6.44 3.21 -17.23
C TYR A 296 7.20 2.05 -17.87
N TYR A 297 7.15 0.88 -17.24
CA TYR A 297 7.95 -0.26 -17.63
C TYR A 297 7.29 -1.59 -17.30
N ASP A 298 7.92 -2.70 -17.69
CA ASP A 298 7.54 -4.04 -17.27
C ASP A 298 8.79 -4.89 -17.02
N ILE A 299 8.66 -5.93 -16.22
CA ILE A 299 9.67 -6.95 -16.00
C ILE A 299 9.18 -8.21 -16.68
N LEU A 300 9.77 -8.53 -17.82
CA LEU A 300 9.43 -9.71 -18.59
C LEU A 300 10.38 -10.83 -18.20
N THR A 301 9.86 -12.04 -18.03
CA THR A 301 10.69 -13.24 -18.07
C THR A 301 10.64 -13.82 -19.47
N VAL A 302 11.80 -14.17 -20.03
CA VAL A 302 11.93 -14.70 -21.38
C VAL A 302 12.61 -16.07 -21.38
N ASP A 303 12.42 -16.84 -22.45
CA ASP A 303 13.19 -18.06 -22.71
C ASP A 303 14.57 -17.73 -23.31
N ASP A 304 15.40 -18.76 -23.53
CA ASP A 304 16.74 -18.63 -24.13
C ASP A 304 16.74 -18.01 -25.54
N ALA A 305 15.61 -18.11 -26.25
CA ALA A 305 15.42 -17.51 -27.56
C ALA A 305 14.90 -16.05 -27.49
N GLY A 306 14.62 -15.54 -26.28
CA GLY A 306 14.08 -14.22 -26.03
C GLY A 306 12.57 -14.10 -26.17
N ASN A 307 11.83 -15.21 -26.30
CA ASN A 307 10.37 -15.18 -26.33
C ASN A 307 9.82 -14.92 -24.92
N LYS A 308 8.81 -14.06 -24.83
CA LYS A 308 8.14 -13.74 -23.56
C LYS A 308 7.46 -14.99 -22.97
N LEU A 309 7.83 -15.33 -21.74
CA LEU A 309 7.17 -16.35 -20.92
C LEU A 309 6.16 -15.73 -19.95
N SER A 310 6.50 -14.61 -19.32
CA SER A 310 5.63 -13.91 -18.37
C SER A 310 5.91 -12.41 -18.30
N SER A 311 4.97 -11.67 -17.70
CA SER A 311 5.05 -10.24 -17.43
C SER A 311 4.63 -10.00 -16.00
N GLU A 312 5.40 -9.18 -15.28
CA GLU A 312 5.08 -8.84 -13.90
C GLU A 312 3.94 -7.82 -13.82
N ALA A 313 3.89 -6.83 -14.71
CA ALA A 313 2.74 -5.92 -14.76
C ALA A 313 1.42 -6.70 -14.99
N GLN A 314 1.41 -7.62 -15.94
CA GLN A 314 0.21 -8.38 -16.29
C GLN A 314 -0.17 -9.41 -15.21
N SER A 315 0.79 -9.97 -14.48
CA SER A 315 0.50 -10.87 -13.35
C SER A 315 -0.29 -10.15 -12.26
N LEU A 316 -0.04 -8.85 -12.09
CA LEU A 316 -0.76 -7.94 -11.20
C LEU A 316 -2.05 -7.37 -11.82
N GLY A 317 -2.43 -7.79 -13.04
CA GLY A 317 -3.60 -7.24 -13.73
C GLY A 317 -3.41 -5.81 -14.24
N ARG A 318 -2.16 -5.37 -14.44
CA ARG A 318 -1.79 -4.02 -14.86
C ARG A 318 -1.21 -4.01 -16.27
N GLN A 319 -1.29 -2.85 -16.92
CA GLN A 319 -0.66 -2.65 -18.23
C GLN A 319 0.86 -2.42 -18.09
N TYR A 320 1.26 -1.67 -17.06
CA TYR A 320 2.65 -1.31 -16.78
C TYR A 320 2.90 -1.31 -15.26
N LEU A 321 4.16 -1.52 -14.88
CA LEU A 321 4.74 -1.03 -13.63
C LEU A 321 5.12 0.44 -13.78
N PHE A 322 5.28 1.13 -12.65
CA PHE A 322 5.51 2.56 -12.60
C PHE A 322 6.62 2.90 -11.60
N ALA A 323 7.54 3.78 -11.98
CA ALA A 323 8.59 4.32 -11.14
C ALA A 323 8.47 5.86 -11.08
N PRO A 324 7.77 6.42 -10.08
CA PRO A 324 7.46 7.85 -10.00
C PRO A 324 8.73 8.70 -9.86
N VAL A 325 9.69 8.23 -9.05
CA VAL A 325 10.94 8.95 -8.74
C VAL A 325 12.18 8.30 -9.36
N GLY A 326 11.98 7.40 -10.33
CA GLY A 326 13.06 6.73 -11.04
C GLY A 326 13.74 5.60 -10.28
N ASN A 327 13.14 5.13 -9.19
CA ASN A 327 13.52 3.89 -8.52
C ASN A 327 12.32 2.98 -8.35
N ASP A 328 12.55 1.67 -8.36
CA ASP A 328 11.55 0.68 -8.00
C ASP A 328 12.21 -0.52 -7.30
N ASP A 329 11.58 -0.98 -6.22
CA ASP A 329 11.95 -2.17 -5.46
C ASP A 329 10.84 -3.22 -5.63
N ARG A 330 11.19 -4.38 -6.20
CA ARG A 330 10.24 -5.45 -6.50
C ARG A 330 10.70 -6.76 -5.89
N THR A 331 9.79 -7.48 -5.26
CA THR A 331 10.02 -8.88 -4.89
C THR A 331 9.42 -9.78 -5.96
N LEU A 332 10.27 -10.51 -6.65
CA LEU A 332 9.92 -11.48 -7.68
C LEU A 332 10.08 -12.90 -7.12
N THR A 333 9.42 -13.89 -7.70
CA THR A 333 9.68 -15.31 -7.40
C THR A 333 10.35 -15.97 -8.60
N ILE A 334 11.49 -16.62 -8.38
CA ILE A 334 12.17 -17.38 -9.44
C ILE A 334 11.33 -18.61 -9.79
N LYS A 335 10.81 -18.67 -11.01
CA LYS A 335 9.97 -19.82 -11.47
C LYS A 335 10.76 -20.77 -12.37
N GLN A 336 11.83 -20.28 -12.98
CA GLN A 336 12.58 -20.92 -14.03
C GLN A 336 13.56 -21.94 -13.44
N LEU A 337 13.86 -22.97 -14.23
CA LEU A 337 14.84 -23.97 -13.85
C LEU A 337 16.26 -23.37 -13.92
N PRO A 338 17.19 -23.82 -13.07
CA PRO A 338 18.58 -23.42 -13.17
C PRO A 338 19.22 -23.81 -14.51
N PRO A 339 20.32 -23.16 -14.93
CA PRO A 339 21.18 -22.29 -14.13
C PRO A 339 20.86 -20.79 -14.18
N VAL A 340 20.04 -20.31 -15.11
CA VAL A 340 19.82 -18.86 -15.31
C VAL A 340 18.34 -18.56 -15.48
N THR A 341 17.91 -17.43 -14.92
CA THR A 341 16.63 -16.79 -15.23
C THR A 341 16.87 -15.52 -16.04
N HIS A 342 16.28 -15.44 -17.23
CA HIS A 342 16.44 -14.31 -18.13
C HIS A 342 15.30 -13.29 -17.93
N TYR A 343 15.65 -12.09 -17.51
CA TYR A 343 14.73 -10.97 -17.42
C TYR A 343 14.98 -9.96 -18.53
N VAL A 344 13.91 -9.31 -18.99
CA VAL A 344 13.96 -8.12 -19.84
C VAL A 344 13.19 -7.01 -19.16
N ILE A 345 13.89 -5.94 -18.81
CA ILE A 345 13.27 -4.67 -18.39
C ILE A 345 12.83 -3.95 -19.65
N SER A 346 11.51 -3.89 -19.85
CA SER A 346 10.90 -3.28 -21.03
C SER A 346 10.38 -1.89 -20.67
N ILE A 347 11.11 -0.84 -21.03
CA ILE A 347 10.70 0.54 -20.79
C ILE A 347 9.79 1.00 -21.92
N SER A 348 8.56 1.37 -21.57
CA SER A 348 7.55 1.85 -22.54
C SER A 348 7.69 3.34 -22.83
N GLY A 349 8.18 4.11 -21.86
CA GLY A 349 8.32 5.55 -21.95
C GLY A 349 8.17 6.21 -20.59
N ARG A 350 8.01 7.54 -20.59
CA ARG A 350 7.76 8.31 -19.38
C ARG A 350 6.71 9.39 -19.56
N GLU A 351 6.05 9.77 -18.49
CA GLU A 351 5.15 10.92 -18.50
C GLU A 351 5.91 12.23 -18.23
N THR A 352 5.67 13.24 -19.07
CA THR A 352 6.29 14.57 -18.96
C THR A 352 5.28 15.66 -18.57
N GLY A 353 4.08 15.27 -18.14
CA GLY A 353 3.01 16.14 -17.65
C GLY A 353 2.06 16.63 -18.75
N ASN A 354 2.55 16.72 -19.99
CA ASN A 354 1.73 17.11 -21.16
C ASN A 354 1.54 15.98 -22.17
N TYR A 355 2.43 14.99 -22.17
CA TYR A 355 2.39 13.85 -23.08
C TYR A 355 3.21 12.68 -22.53
N PHE A 356 2.96 11.51 -23.11
CA PHE A 356 3.74 10.31 -22.90
C PHE A 356 4.93 10.27 -23.88
N ASP A 357 6.14 10.38 -23.35
CA ASP A 357 7.39 10.40 -24.11
C ASP A 357 7.91 8.97 -24.32
N THR A 358 7.80 8.48 -25.55
CA THR A 358 8.32 7.17 -25.95
C THR A 358 9.77 7.23 -26.42
N SER A 359 10.39 8.41 -26.50
CA SER A 359 11.81 8.51 -26.91
C SER A 359 12.74 7.86 -25.88
N THR A 360 12.33 7.77 -24.62
CA THR A 360 13.05 7.06 -23.56
C THR A 360 12.74 5.56 -23.51
N SER A 361 12.03 5.00 -24.49
CA SER A 361 11.76 3.57 -24.55
C SER A 361 13.02 2.77 -24.89
N GLY A 362 13.03 1.50 -24.49
CA GLY A 362 14.13 0.59 -24.76
C GLY A 362 14.06 -0.67 -23.89
N LEU A 363 14.97 -1.60 -24.16
CA LEU A 363 15.06 -2.88 -23.49
C LEU A 363 16.41 -3.03 -22.81
N VAL A 364 16.41 -3.61 -21.61
CA VAL A 364 17.63 -4.08 -20.92
C VAL A 364 17.46 -5.54 -20.54
N LYS A 365 18.43 -6.37 -20.90
CA LYS A 365 18.47 -7.78 -20.50
C LYS A 365 19.23 -7.92 -19.17
N ILE A 366 18.70 -8.72 -18.26
CA ILE A 366 19.30 -9.02 -16.96
C ILE A 366 19.28 -10.54 -16.78
N ASP A 367 20.45 -11.13 -16.58
CA ASP A 367 20.60 -12.55 -16.31
C ASP A 367 20.83 -12.77 -14.82
N VAL A 368 19.90 -13.49 -14.19
CA VAL A 368 20.01 -13.87 -12.77
C VAL A 368 20.48 -15.31 -12.69
N GLN A 369 21.71 -15.50 -12.19
CA GLN A 369 22.26 -16.83 -11.93
C GLN A 369 21.52 -17.49 -10.78
N THR A 370 21.05 -18.71 -10.95
CA THR A 370 20.24 -19.44 -9.96
C THR A 370 20.97 -20.68 -9.48
N ALA A 371 20.73 -21.04 -8.22
CA ALA A 371 21.37 -22.19 -7.62
C ALA A 371 20.99 -23.46 -8.38
N SER A 372 21.98 -24.22 -8.85
CA SER A 372 21.76 -25.55 -9.42
C SER A 372 20.97 -26.39 -8.43
N ILE A 373 19.93 -27.08 -8.92
CA ILE A 373 19.34 -28.19 -8.16
C ILE A 373 20.52 -29.15 -7.92
N PRO A 374 20.85 -29.52 -6.66
CA PRO A 374 21.79 -30.62 -6.47
C PRO A 374 21.21 -31.77 -7.27
N GLU A 375 21.93 -32.27 -8.27
CA GLU A 375 21.60 -33.59 -8.80
C GLU A 375 21.50 -34.47 -7.55
N PHE A 376 20.30 -34.95 -7.23
CA PHE A 376 20.19 -36.14 -6.42
C PHE A 376 20.84 -37.21 -7.28
N GLY A 377 22.17 -37.26 -7.19
CA GLY A 377 22.99 -38.21 -7.90
C GLY A 377 22.38 -39.56 -7.60
N THR A 378 22.01 -40.30 -8.64
CA THR A 378 22.39 -41.69 -8.96
C THR A 378 22.52 -42.74 -7.82
N LEU A 379 22.63 -42.38 -6.55
CA LEU A 379 22.55 -43.20 -5.36
C LEU A 379 21.17 -43.84 -5.17
N VAL A 380 20.05 -43.18 -5.50
CA VAL A 380 18.73 -43.83 -5.32
C VAL A 380 18.51 -44.94 -6.35
N THR A 381 18.98 -44.77 -7.58
CA THR A 381 18.96 -45.83 -8.61
C THR A 381 20.00 -46.92 -8.35
N LEU A 382 21.18 -46.59 -7.82
CA LEU A 382 22.17 -47.60 -7.39
C LEU A 382 21.70 -48.39 -6.16
N VAL A 383 21.04 -47.76 -5.18
CA VAL A 383 20.52 -48.45 -3.99
C VAL A 383 19.33 -49.34 -4.36
N LEU A 384 18.43 -48.90 -5.26
CA LEU A 384 17.36 -49.76 -5.78
C LEU A 384 17.88 -50.90 -6.66
N ALA A 385 18.89 -50.66 -7.51
CA ALA A 385 19.51 -51.71 -8.32
C ALA A 385 20.31 -52.72 -7.47
N ALA A 386 21.05 -52.26 -6.46
CA ALA A 386 21.78 -53.11 -5.53
C ALA A 386 20.83 -53.91 -4.61
N ALA A 387 19.70 -53.33 -4.20
CA ALA A 387 18.66 -54.04 -3.46
C ALA A 387 17.98 -55.12 -4.33
N LEU A 388 17.69 -54.82 -5.60
CA LEU A 388 17.13 -55.79 -6.55
C LEU A 388 18.09 -56.95 -6.85
N ILE A 389 19.39 -56.68 -7.05
CA ILE A 389 20.41 -57.72 -7.24
C ILE A 389 20.58 -58.58 -5.98
N SER A 390 20.51 -57.97 -4.79
CA SER A 390 20.60 -58.68 -3.51
C SER A 390 19.40 -59.60 -3.26
N ILE A 391 18.19 -59.16 -3.61
CA ILE A 391 16.97 -59.98 -3.52
C ILE A 391 17.02 -61.17 -4.50
N ILE A 392 17.51 -60.95 -5.73
CA ILE A 392 17.68 -62.03 -6.73
C ILE A 392 18.72 -63.04 -6.25
N MET A 393 19.87 -62.59 -5.71
CA MET A 393 20.93 -63.48 -5.19
C MET A 393 20.49 -64.29 -3.97
N ILE A 394 19.65 -63.73 -3.09
CA ILE A 394 19.09 -64.45 -1.93
C ILE A 394 18.08 -65.50 -2.39
N SER A 395 17.22 -65.20 -3.37
CA SER A 395 16.24 -66.15 -3.90
C SER A 395 16.87 -67.33 -4.67
N ALA A 396 17.98 -67.10 -5.37
CA ALA A 396 18.73 -68.17 -6.06
C ALA A 396 19.47 -69.09 -5.07
N ARG A 397 19.97 -68.57 -3.94
CA ARG A 397 20.65 -69.37 -2.90
C ARG A 397 19.69 -70.23 -2.08
N THR A 398 18.47 -69.77 -1.82
CA THR A 398 17.45 -70.57 -1.11
C THR A 398 16.88 -71.67 -2.01
N SER A 399 16.75 -71.44 -3.32
CA SER A 399 16.37 -72.48 -4.29
C SER A 399 17.37 -73.65 -4.36
N HIS A 400 18.67 -73.39 -4.23
CA HIS A 400 19.70 -74.44 -4.29
C HIS A 400 19.88 -75.23 -2.99
N ARG A 401 19.38 -74.75 -1.85
CA ARG A 401 19.43 -75.48 -0.56
C ARG A 401 18.20 -76.36 -0.29
N LEU A 402 17.18 -76.33 -1.15
CA LEU A 402 15.98 -77.17 -1.08
C LEU A 402 16.02 -78.40 -2.02
N LYS A 403 17.18 -78.67 -2.64
CA LYS A 403 17.46 -79.91 -3.39
C LYS A 403 18.73 -80.57 -2.85
N ILE A 404 18.66 -81.06 -1.62
CA ILE A 404 19.42 -82.23 -1.13
C ILE A 404 18.47 -83.05 -0.29
#